data_AF-A0A8H7FI63-F1
#
_entry.id   AF-A0A8H7FI63-F1
#
_cell.length_a   1.000
_cell.length_b   1.000
_cell.length_c   1.000
_cell.angle_alpha   90.00
_cell.angle_beta   90.00
_cell.angle_gamma   90.00
#
_symmetry.space_group_name_H-M   'P 1'
#
loop_
_entity.id
_entity.type
_entity.pdbx_description
1 polymer ?
#
loop_
_entity_poly.entity_id
_entity_poly.type
_entity_poly.pdbx_seq_one_letter_code
_entity_poly.pdbx_strand_id
1 'polypeptide(L)'
;MSRAAPWLPAQEPTPPLPAAAPAAVGDTHAYGISSPSKQGVVMSWGTAGHHALPSRESKVKLVGKPPWTFHTPYQYHTIVKGRYPGVYKGHWYNFEDLVKHVPGANHKGFHTLADAKVAYIIAYALGFVQATPARGFTDIGPPPTIQSMVSTTPSQEDIAAALSQTDSHSVGTTWYTVMKGVRPGVYPCWNVVAEFVTGISTATFRAFLSRADAEAAFEAAQQAREVHQLCADILYIQ
;
A
#
# COMPACT_ATOMS: atom_id res chain seq x y z
N MET A 1 -55.55 -41.74 28.68
CA MET A 1 -54.10 -41.71 28.39
C MET A 1 -53.82 -40.53 27.47
N SER A 2 -53.61 -39.34 28.04
CA SER A 2 -53.32 -38.12 27.28
C SER A 2 -51.83 -37.80 27.39
N ARG A 3 -51.14 -37.79 26.25
CA ARG A 3 -49.74 -37.39 26.12
C ARG A 3 -49.63 -35.88 26.26
N ALA A 4 -48.89 -35.41 27.27
CA ALA A 4 -48.52 -34.01 27.39
C ALA A 4 -47.59 -33.61 26.23
N ALA A 5 -47.89 -32.48 25.58
CA ALA A 5 -47.04 -31.88 24.56
C ALA A 5 -45.80 -31.25 25.22
N PRO A 6 -44.61 -31.35 24.60
CA PRO A 6 -43.40 -30.74 25.16
C PRO A 6 -43.43 -29.21 25.02
N TRP A 7 -43.05 -28.55 26.11
CA TRP A 7 -42.83 -27.11 26.22
C TRP A 7 -41.62 -26.69 25.34
N LEU A 8 -41.85 -25.79 24.38
CA LEU A 8 -40.80 -25.10 23.64
C LEU A 8 -40.43 -23.81 24.40
N PRO A 9 -39.14 -23.52 24.64
CA PRO A 9 -38.76 -22.24 25.22
C PRO A 9 -39.08 -21.11 24.25
N ALA A 10 -39.58 -19.99 24.79
CA ALA A 10 -39.82 -18.77 24.05
C ALA A 10 -38.51 -18.32 23.36
N GLN A 11 -38.57 -18.05 22.05
CA GLN A 11 -37.47 -17.41 21.34
C GLN A 11 -37.31 -15.98 21.88
N GLU A 12 -36.12 -15.64 22.36
CA GLU A 12 -35.77 -14.26 22.67
C GLU A 12 -35.92 -13.38 21.42
N PRO A 13 -36.42 -12.13 21.55
CA PRO A 13 -36.48 -11.20 20.45
C PRO A 13 -35.06 -10.95 19.94
N THR A 14 -34.86 -11.19 18.65
CA THR A 14 -33.59 -10.90 17.96
C THR A 14 -33.24 -9.43 18.21
N PRO A 15 -32.04 -9.11 18.75
CA PRO A 15 -31.64 -7.73 18.89
C PRO A 15 -31.64 -7.09 17.50
N PRO A 16 -32.14 -5.83 17.36
CA PRO A 16 -32.07 -5.15 16.09
C PRO A 16 -30.60 -5.13 15.64
N LEU A 17 -30.37 -5.53 14.39
CA LEU A 17 -29.07 -5.39 13.74
C LEU A 17 -28.50 -4.02 14.11
N PRO A 18 -27.26 -3.94 14.62
CA PRO A 18 -26.66 -2.65 14.89
C PRO A 18 -26.79 -1.82 13.62
N ALA A 19 -27.41 -0.65 13.75
CA ALA A 19 -27.57 0.30 12.66
C ALA A 19 -26.24 0.36 11.92
N ALA A 20 -26.30 0.13 10.59
CA ALA A 20 -25.15 0.08 9.71
C ALA A 20 -24.16 1.16 10.15
N ALA A 21 -23.00 0.72 10.65
CA ALA A 21 -21.93 1.62 11.03
C ALA A 21 -21.71 2.59 9.88
N PRO A 22 -21.48 3.88 10.16
CA PRO A 22 -21.33 4.90 9.13
C PRO A 22 -20.33 4.38 8.10
N ALA A 23 -20.75 4.42 6.83
CA ALA A 23 -20.01 3.94 5.70
C ALA A 23 -18.52 4.29 5.85
N ALA A 24 -17.68 3.30 5.56
CA ALA A 24 -16.25 3.43 5.32
C ALA A 24 -15.91 4.84 4.82
N VAL A 25 -14.84 5.46 5.35
CA VAL A 25 -14.30 6.71 4.80
C VAL A 25 -14.26 6.54 3.29
N GLY A 26 -15.24 7.16 2.64
CA GLY A 26 -15.54 6.89 1.26
C GLY A 26 -14.32 7.28 0.45
N ASP A 27 -14.01 6.51 -0.59
CA ASP A 27 -13.30 7.13 -1.69
C ASP A 27 -14.20 8.28 -2.18
N THR A 28 -13.91 9.49 -1.71
CA THR A 28 -14.50 10.72 -2.24
C THR A 28 -13.93 11.05 -3.62
N HIS A 29 -13.19 10.11 -4.21
CA HIS A 29 -12.61 10.19 -5.52
C HIS A 29 -13.59 9.58 -6.52
N ALA A 30 -14.44 10.45 -7.06
CA ALA A 30 -15.24 10.13 -8.24
C ALA A 30 -14.32 10.14 -9.48
N TYR A 31 -14.40 9.15 -10.34
CA TYR A 31 -13.64 9.06 -11.59
C TYR A 31 -14.60 9.05 -12.76
N GLY A 32 -14.50 10.04 -13.63
CA GLY A 32 -15.20 10.06 -14.91
C GLY A 32 -14.49 9.14 -15.89
N ILE A 33 -15.19 8.14 -16.41
CA ILE A 33 -14.73 7.22 -17.44
C ILE A 33 -15.41 7.59 -18.76
N SER A 34 -14.61 7.67 -19.81
CA SER A 34 -15.09 7.61 -21.18
C SER A 34 -14.36 6.48 -21.89
N SER A 35 -15.02 5.34 -22.11
CA SER A 35 -14.53 4.24 -22.93
C SER A 35 -15.64 3.72 -23.85
N PRO A 36 -15.31 2.97 -24.93
CA PRO A 36 -16.32 2.40 -25.84
C PRO A 36 -17.30 1.46 -25.14
N SER A 37 -16.86 0.81 -24.05
CA SER A 37 -17.67 -0.13 -23.28
C SER A 37 -18.44 0.49 -22.10
N LYS A 38 -18.07 1.71 -21.66
CA LYS A 38 -18.69 2.36 -20.48
C LYS A 38 -18.45 3.87 -20.47
N GLN A 39 -19.52 4.63 -20.25
CA GLN A 39 -19.47 6.07 -19.95
C GLN A 39 -20.16 6.34 -18.61
N GLY A 40 -19.55 7.18 -17.78
CA GLY A 40 -20.13 7.58 -16.50
C GLY A 40 -19.10 7.86 -15.41
N VAL A 41 -19.59 8.05 -14.19
CA VAL A 41 -18.76 8.27 -13.00
C VAL A 41 -18.72 6.99 -12.19
N VAL A 42 -17.53 6.58 -11.76
CA VAL A 42 -17.34 5.48 -10.80
C VAL A 42 -16.65 5.98 -9.56
N MET A 43 -16.92 5.34 -8.44
CA MET A 43 -16.40 5.77 -7.12
C MET A 43 -15.08 5.11 -6.76
N SER A 44 -14.43 4.41 -7.69
CA SER A 44 -13.16 3.73 -7.44
C SER A 44 -12.26 3.74 -8.67
N TRP A 45 -10.96 3.93 -8.43
CA TRP A 45 -9.96 3.82 -9.49
C TRP A 45 -9.87 2.39 -10.05
N GLY A 46 -10.06 1.36 -9.22
CA GLY A 46 -10.00 -0.03 -9.67
C GLY A 46 -11.04 -0.33 -10.75
N THR A 47 -12.30 0.07 -10.51
CA THR A 47 -13.37 -0.02 -11.51
C THR A 47 -13.09 0.89 -12.71
N ALA A 48 -12.55 2.10 -12.49
CA ALA A 48 -12.25 3.04 -13.56
C ALA A 48 -11.16 2.52 -14.52
N GLY A 49 -10.06 2.01 -13.96
CA GLY A 49 -8.95 1.43 -14.69
C GLY A 49 -9.36 0.16 -15.43
N HIS A 50 -10.17 -0.72 -14.82
CA HIS A 50 -10.67 -1.92 -15.48
C HIS A 50 -11.39 -1.61 -16.81
N HIS A 51 -12.23 -0.59 -16.83
CA HIS A 51 -12.99 -0.21 -18.03
C HIS A 51 -12.21 0.65 -19.04
N ALA A 52 -11.05 1.19 -18.66
CA ALA A 52 -10.27 2.07 -19.52
C ALA A 52 -9.04 1.40 -20.15
N LEU A 53 -8.41 0.46 -19.44
CA LEU A 53 -7.17 -0.16 -19.87
C LEU A 53 -7.26 -1.11 -21.09
N PRO A 54 -8.42 -1.66 -21.54
CA PRO A 54 -8.44 -2.47 -22.76
C PRO A 54 -8.53 -1.65 -24.06
N SER A 55 -8.65 -0.32 -24.02
CA SER A 55 -8.82 0.49 -25.25
C SER A 55 -8.02 1.79 -25.18
N ARG A 56 -7.16 2.02 -26.19
CA ARG A 56 -6.31 3.22 -26.32
C ARG A 56 -7.08 4.54 -26.37
N GLU A 57 -8.37 4.47 -26.70
CA GLU A 57 -9.27 5.63 -26.80
C GLU A 57 -9.89 6.03 -25.45
N SER A 58 -9.75 5.17 -24.43
CA SER A 58 -10.38 5.40 -23.14
C SER A 58 -9.69 6.48 -22.33
N LYS A 59 -10.48 7.31 -21.65
CA LYS A 59 -9.98 8.37 -20.75
C LYS A 59 -10.63 8.22 -19.38
N VAL A 60 -9.79 8.25 -18.33
CA VAL A 60 -10.24 8.36 -16.94
C VAL A 60 -9.75 9.67 -16.38
N LYS A 61 -10.65 10.44 -15.75
CA LYS A 61 -10.30 11.67 -15.05
C LYS A 61 -10.86 11.64 -13.64
N LEU A 62 -10.06 12.06 -12.66
CA LEU A 62 -10.56 12.35 -11.32
C LEU A 62 -11.52 13.55 -11.39
N VAL A 63 -12.70 13.39 -10.81
CA VAL A 63 -13.77 14.37 -10.73
C VAL A 63 -13.76 14.93 -9.31
N GLY A 64 -13.39 16.20 -9.20
CA GLY A 64 -13.24 16.90 -7.92
C GLY A 64 -11.78 16.97 -7.45
N LYS A 65 -11.46 18.01 -6.67
CA LYS A 65 -10.20 18.09 -5.92
C LYS A 65 -10.49 17.55 -4.51
N PRO A 66 -9.83 16.50 -4.03
CA PRO A 66 -9.97 16.12 -2.65
C PRO A 66 -9.56 17.30 -1.75
N PRO A 67 -10.19 17.47 -0.58
CA PRO A 67 -9.79 18.51 0.36
C PRO A 67 -8.30 18.34 0.70
N TRP A 68 -7.57 19.46 0.71
CA TRP A 68 -6.13 19.46 0.95
C TRP A 68 -5.87 19.11 2.41
N THR A 69 -5.53 17.86 2.69
CA THR A 69 -5.19 17.41 4.04
C THR A 69 -3.73 17.73 4.33
N PHE A 70 -3.48 18.69 5.22
CA PHE A 70 -2.17 18.86 5.84
C PHE A 70 -1.88 17.59 6.66
N HIS A 71 -1.05 16.70 6.13
CA HIS A 71 -0.54 15.59 6.92
C HIS A 71 0.43 16.16 7.96
N THR A 72 0.33 15.68 9.20
CA THR A 72 1.39 15.94 10.19
C THR A 72 2.72 15.46 9.61
N PRO A 73 3.80 16.26 9.71
CA PRO A 73 5.06 15.88 9.12
C PRO A 73 5.53 14.56 9.74
N TYR A 74 5.89 13.62 8.89
CA TYR A 74 6.53 12.38 9.32
C TYR A 74 7.87 12.71 9.97
N GLN A 75 8.20 12.00 11.05
CA GLN A 75 9.45 12.20 11.80
C GLN A 75 10.53 11.21 11.38
N TYR A 76 10.11 10.07 10.81
CA TYR A 76 11.00 8.98 10.42
C TYR A 76 10.72 8.62 8.97
N HIS A 77 11.76 8.33 8.20
CA HIS A 77 11.63 7.99 6.81
C HIS A 77 12.50 6.79 6.48
N THR A 78 11.86 5.78 5.89
CA THR A 78 12.51 4.57 5.42
C THR A 78 12.82 4.72 3.95
N ILE A 79 14.07 4.49 3.58
CA ILE A 79 14.55 4.43 2.19
C ILE A 79 14.98 3.01 1.93
N VAL A 80 14.20 2.30 1.11
CA VAL A 80 14.50 0.92 0.68
C VAL A 80 15.35 0.94 -0.58
N LYS A 81 15.00 1.81 -1.53
CA LYS A 81 15.79 2.06 -2.74
C LYS A 81 16.15 3.53 -2.84
N GLY A 82 17.44 3.80 -2.88
CA GLY A 82 18.02 5.14 -2.90
C GLY A 82 19.54 5.03 -3.00
N ARG A 83 20.24 6.17 -2.98
CA ARG A 83 21.71 6.19 -2.90
C ARG A 83 22.18 5.50 -1.63
N TYR A 84 21.55 5.85 -0.50
CA TYR A 84 21.82 5.25 0.80
C TYR A 84 20.52 4.74 1.40
N PRO A 85 20.24 3.43 1.30
CA PRO A 85 19.11 2.82 1.98
C PRO A 85 19.29 2.83 3.50
N GLY A 86 18.20 3.00 4.22
CA GLY A 86 18.22 3.07 5.68
C GLY A 86 16.95 3.67 6.27
N VAL A 87 16.99 3.94 7.57
CA VAL A 87 15.92 4.62 8.31
C VAL A 87 16.47 5.92 8.86
N TYR A 88 15.89 7.05 8.46
CA TYR A 88 16.38 8.38 8.81
C TYR A 88 15.38 9.09 9.71
N LYS A 89 15.90 9.87 10.67
CA LYS A 89 15.10 10.74 11.52
C LYS A 89 15.26 12.18 11.06
N GLY A 90 14.15 12.89 10.87
CA GLY A 90 14.13 14.30 10.49
C GLY A 90 13.09 14.62 9.43
N HIS A 91 13.14 15.85 8.93
CA HIS A 91 12.21 16.33 7.90
C HIS A 91 12.62 15.83 6.51
N TRP A 92 11.65 15.56 5.62
CA TRP A 92 11.86 15.04 4.25
C TRP A 92 13.04 15.69 3.50
N TYR A 93 13.10 17.03 3.53
CA TYR A 93 14.14 17.81 2.84
C TYR A 93 15.57 17.47 3.27
N ASN A 94 15.78 16.84 4.42
CA ASN A 94 17.11 16.46 4.88
C ASN A 94 17.70 15.27 4.11
N PHE A 95 16.87 14.44 3.47
CA PHE A 95 17.31 13.21 2.80
C PHE A 95 16.65 13.01 1.43
N GLU A 96 16.00 14.05 0.90
CA GLU A 96 15.42 13.98 -0.44
C GLU A 96 16.48 13.69 -1.52
N ASP A 97 17.71 14.17 -1.35
CA ASP A 97 18.84 13.90 -2.26
C ASP A 97 19.28 12.42 -2.28
N LEU A 98 18.89 11.64 -1.28
CA LEU A 98 19.14 10.20 -1.25
C LEU A 98 18.20 9.44 -2.20
N VAL A 99 17.11 10.06 -2.62
CA VAL A 99 16.01 9.43 -3.38
C VAL A 99 15.80 10.15 -4.73
N LYS A 100 15.97 11.47 -4.77
CA LYS A 100 15.82 12.28 -5.98
C LYS A 100 16.74 11.78 -7.08
N HIS A 101 16.19 11.71 -8.30
CA HIS A 101 16.88 11.23 -9.49
C HIS A 101 17.37 9.77 -9.43
N VAL A 102 17.08 9.01 -8.36
CA VAL A 102 17.36 7.57 -8.31
C VAL A 102 16.26 6.83 -9.06
N PRO A 103 16.59 6.00 -10.06
CA PRO A 103 15.59 5.23 -10.79
C PRO A 103 14.92 4.20 -9.86
N GLY A 104 13.58 4.17 -9.86
CA GLY A 104 12.81 3.22 -9.04
C GLY A 104 12.95 3.45 -7.53
N ALA A 105 13.27 4.69 -7.11
CA ALA A 105 13.45 5.02 -5.70
C ALA A 105 12.21 4.66 -4.86
N ASN A 106 12.44 4.02 -3.72
CA ASN A 106 11.40 3.45 -2.87
C ASN A 106 11.61 3.96 -1.44
N HIS A 107 10.69 4.79 -0.98
CA HIS A 107 10.77 5.43 0.32
C HIS A 107 9.36 5.68 0.90
N LYS A 108 9.28 5.79 2.23
CA LYS A 108 8.03 6.12 2.94
C LYS A 108 8.32 6.81 4.28
N GLY A 109 7.49 7.79 4.63
CA GLY A 109 7.48 8.44 5.94
C GLY A 109 6.58 7.73 6.96
N PHE A 110 6.98 7.80 8.23
CA PHE A 110 6.33 7.21 9.39
C PHE A 110 6.35 8.18 10.58
N HIS A 111 5.37 8.06 11.47
CA HIS A 111 5.30 8.86 12.70
C HIS A 111 6.14 8.23 13.81
N THR A 112 6.30 6.91 13.83
CA THR A 112 7.04 6.18 14.86
C THR A 112 8.31 5.56 14.29
N LEU A 113 9.35 5.45 15.13
CA LEU A 113 10.59 4.77 14.76
C LEU A 113 10.37 3.27 14.57
N ALA A 114 9.50 2.67 15.40
CA ALA A 114 9.15 1.25 15.33
C ALA A 114 8.59 0.89 13.95
N ASP A 115 7.58 1.62 13.46
CA ASP A 115 7.01 1.37 12.13
C ASP A 115 8.05 1.51 11.02
N ALA A 116 8.89 2.56 11.10
CA ALA A 116 9.94 2.79 10.10
C ALA A 116 10.97 1.65 10.06
N LYS A 117 11.39 1.16 11.24
CA LYS A 117 12.32 0.03 11.38
C LYS A 117 11.70 -1.26 10.83
N VAL A 118 10.48 -1.59 11.23
CA VAL A 118 9.79 -2.80 10.76
C VAL A 118 9.62 -2.76 9.24
N ALA A 119 9.25 -1.60 8.67
CA ALA A 119 9.10 -1.45 7.22
C ALA A 119 10.41 -1.76 6.48
N TYR A 120 11.51 -1.24 7.02
CA TYR A 120 12.84 -1.46 6.46
C TYR A 120 13.25 -2.92 6.54
N ILE A 121 13.02 -3.56 7.69
CA ILE A 121 13.41 -4.94 7.94
C ILE A 121 12.60 -5.91 7.08
N ILE A 122 11.30 -5.68 6.91
CA ILE A 122 10.47 -6.46 5.98
C ILE A 122 11.03 -6.33 4.56
N ALA A 123 11.34 -5.11 4.11
CA ALA A 123 11.91 -4.89 2.79
C ALA A 123 13.30 -5.54 2.63
N TYR A 124 14.11 -5.51 3.69
CA TYR A 124 15.43 -6.16 3.73
C TYR A 124 15.29 -7.68 3.63
N ALA A 125 14.42 -8.29 4.45
CA ALA A 125 14.17 -9.73 4.45
C ALA A 125 13.62 -10.23 3.10
N LEU A 126 12.87 -9.39 2.39
CA LEU A 126 12.36 -9.68 1.05
C LEU A 126 13.37 -9.39 -0.08
N GLY A 127 14.57 -8.89 0.25
CA GLY A 127 15.63 -8.60 -0.71
C GLY A 127 15.40 -7.34 -1.56
N PHE A 128 14.57 -6.40 -1.08
CA PHE A 128 14.22 -5.19 -1.83
C PHE A 128 15.15 -4.00 -1.56
N VAL A 129 15.95 -4.06 -0.48
CA VAL A 129 16.88 -3.01 -0.11
C VAL A 129 18.00 -2.92 -1.14
N GLN A 130 18.13 -1.78 -1.81
CA GLN A 130 19.09 -1.59 -2.89
C GLN A 130 19.70 -0.18 -2.89
N ALA A 131 21.02 -0.13 -2.78
CA ALA A 131 21.78 1.11 -3.00
C ALA A 131 21.95 1.33 -4.51
N THR A 132 21.47 2.45 -5.02
CA THR A 132 21.39 2.75 -6.46
C THR A 132 21.90 4.17 -6.73
N PRO A 133 22.80 4.37 -7.71
CA PRO A 133 23.28 5.70 -8.06
C PRO A 133 22.16 6.58 -8.64
N ALA A 134 22.30 7.90 -8.49
CA ALA A 134 21.41 8.84 -9.16
C ALA A 134 21.62 8.80 -10.68
N ARG A 135 20.58 9.12 -11.45
CA ARG A 135 20.66 9.19 -12.92
C ARG A 135 21.81 10.13 -13.35
N GLY A 136 22.66 9.64 -14.24
CA GLY A 136 23.82 10.38 -14.73
C GLY A 136 25.09 10.19 -13.89
N PHE A 137 25.04 9.40 -12.82
CA PHE A 137 26.19 9.05 -12.00
C PHE A 137 26.49 7.56 -12.09
N THR A 138 27.77 7.19 -12.08
CA THR A 138 28.25 5.80 -12.09
C THR A 138 28.46 5.24 -10.68
N ASP A 139 28.62 6.12 -9.69
CA ASP A 139 28.80 5.76 -8.28
C ASP A 139 27.71 6.39 -7.40
N ILE A 140 27.62 5.86 -6.17
CA ILE A 140 26.63 6.29 -5.18
C ILE A 140 27.06 7.60 -4.50
N GLY A 141 28.31 8.03 -4.65
CA GLY A 141 28.92 9.19 -4.02
C GLY A 141 29.47 8.93 -2.61
N PRO A 142 29.74 10.01 -1.84
CA PRO A 142 30.17 9.92 -0.45
C PRO A 142 28.99 9.70 0.51
N PRO A 143 29.18 8.98 1.63
CA PRO A 143 28.15 8.78 2.64
C PRO A 143 27.54 10.10 3.11
N PRO A 144 26.22 10.14 3.37
CA PRO A 144 25.57 11.33 3.85
C PRO A 144 26.06 11.65 5.27
N THR A 145 26.09 12.94 5.61
CA THR A 145 26.39 13.40 6.98
C THR A 145 25.35 12.90 7.99
N ILE A 146 24.12 12.65 7.54
CA ILE A 146 23.04 12.14 8.37
C ILE A 146 23.20 10.64 8.55
N GLN A 147 23.26 10.20 9.80
CA GLN A 147 23.37 8.78 10.14
C GLN A 147 22.02 8.08 10.03
N SER A 148 22.04 6.87 9.49
CA SER A 148 20.87 5.97 9.49
C SER A 148 20.70 5.33 10.87
N MET A 149 19.45 5.22 11.31
CA MET A 149 19.01 4.55 12.54
C MET A 149 19.04 3.02 12.44
N VAL A 150 19.16 2.49 11.21
CA VAL A 150 19.32 1.06 10.90
C VAL A 150 20.36 0.96 9.80
N SER A 151 21.40 0.14 10.00
CA SER A 151 22.41 -0.10 8.97
C SER A 151 21.79 -0.73 7.71
N THR A 152 22.45 -0.58 6.55
CA THR A 152 22.03 -1.20 5.28
C THR A 152 21.82 -2.71 5.40
N THR A 153 22.54 -3.32 6.34
CA THR A 153 22.34 -4.68 6.85
C THR A 153 21.87 -4.59 8.30
N PRO A 154 20.58 -4.80 8.62
CA PRO A 154 20.08 -4.76 9.98
C PRO A 154 20.77 -5.84 10.83
N SER A 155 21.03 -5.52 12.10
CA SER A 155 21.61 -6.47 13.05
C SER A 155 20.61 -7.58 13.41
N GLN A 156 21.09 -8.71 13.94
CA GLN A 156 20.22 -9.78 14.42
C GLN A 156 19.25 -9.28 15.50
N GLU A 157 19.68 -8.32 16.34
CA GLU A 157 18.83 -7.68 17.36
C GLU A 157 17.72 -6.83 16.73
N ASP A 158 18.04 -6.03 15.70
CA ASP A 158 17.03 -5.25 14.98
C ASP A 158 15.97 -6.16 14.34
N ILE A 159 16.39 -7.28 13.75
CA ILE A 159 15.49 -8.27 13.14
C ILE A 159 14.59 -8.90 14.22
N ALA A 160 15.16 -9.34 15.35
CA ALA A 160 14.39 -9.93 16.45
C ALA A 160 13.40 -8.93 17.08
N ALA A 161 13.79 -7.67 17.23
CA ALA A 161 12.93 -6.61 17.73
C ALA A 161 11.76 -6.31 16.79
N ALA A 162 12.01 -6.28 15.47
CA ALA A 162 10.96 -6.06 14.48
C ALA A 162 9.97 -7.23 14.40
N LEU A 163 10.45 -8.47 14.41
CA LEU A 163 9.60 -9.66 14.40
C LEU A 163 8.69 -9.69 15.63
N SER A 164 9.22 -9.38 16.81
CA SER A 164 8.45 -9.28 18.06
C SER A 164 7.37 -8.18 18.05
N GLN A 165 7.46 -7.21 17.13
CA GLN A 165 6.49 -6.11 16.96
C GLN A 165 5.53 -6.32 15.78
N THR A 166 5.72 -7.39 14.99
CA THR A 166 4.96 -7.63 13.75
C THR A 166 3.58 -8.26 14.01
N ASP A 167 3.33 -8.80 15.20
CA ASP A 167 2.20 -9.70 15.46
C ASP A 167 0.81 -9.04 15.52
N SER A 168 0.69 -7.71 15.47
CA SER A 168 -0.65 -7.08 15.62
C SER A 168 -0.82 -5.69 15.01
N HIS A 169 0.15 -5.14 14.28
CA HIS A 169 0.06 -3.76 13.79
C HIS A 169 0.45 -3.66 12.31
N SER A 170 -0.32 -2.92 11.52
CA SER A 170 0.15 -2.49 10.20
C SER A 170 1.41 -1.68 10.36
N VAL A 171 2.36 -1.89 9.47
CA VAL A 171 3.61 -1.16 9.50
C VAL A 171 3.34 0.20 8.86
N GLY A 172 2.90 1.12 9.72
CA GLY A 172 2.21 2.38 9.36
C GLY A 172 0.68 2.28 9.50
N THR A 173 -0.03 3.42 9.45
CA THR A 173 -1.49 3.52 9.66
C THR A 173 -2.32 2.95 8.50
N THR A 174 -1.74 2.14 7.60
CA THR A 174 -2.37 1.82 6.31
C THR A 174 -1.95 0.47 5.76
N TRP A 175 -2.94 -0.36 5.47
CA TRP A 175 -2.86 -1.59 4.69
C TRP A 175 -3.02 -1.30 3.20
N TYR A 176 -2.42 -2.13 2.37
CA TYR A 176 -2.47 -1.98 0.93
C TYR A 176 -2.94 -3.27 0.30
N THR A 177 -3.83 -3.17 -0.66
CA THR A 177 -4.23 -4.30 -1.49
C THR A 177 -3.72 -4.05 -2.90
N VAL A 178 -3.14 -5.06 -3.53
CA VAL A 178 -2.73 -5.07 -4.94
C VAL A 178 -3.68 -6.00 -5.68
N MET A 179 -4.53 -5.44 -6.55
CA MET A 179 -5.40 -6.25 -7.42
C MET A 179 -4.67 -6.66 -8.70
N LYS A 180 -3.92 -5.72 -9.30
CA LYS A 180 -3.12 -5.97 -10.50
C LYS A 180 -1.68 -5.57 -10.26
N GLY A 181 -0.74 -6.50 -10.48
CA GLY A 181 0.69 -6.27 -10.25
C GLY A 181 1.49 -7.57 -10.34
N VAL A 182 2.79 -7.52 -10.06
CA VAL A 182 3.68 -8.71 -10.09
C VAL A 182 3.23 -9.78 -9.10
N ARG A 183 2.77 -9.33 -7.93
CA ARG A 183 2.22 -10.18 -6.88
C ARG A 183 0.97 -9.52 -6.31
N PRO A 184 -0.23 -9.92 -6.76
CA PRO A 184 -1.48 -9.48 -6.15
C PRO A 184 -1.63 -10.05 -4.73
N GLY A 185 -2.23 -9.27 -3.83
CA GLY A 185 -2.38 -9.64 -2.43
C GLY A 185 -2.59 -8.45 -1.51
N VAL A 186 -2.64 -8.71 -0.20
CA VAL A 186 -2.74 -7.68 0.85
C VAL A 186 -1.39 -7.56 1.56
N TYR A 187 -0.92 -6.33 1.76
CA TYR A 187 0.39 -6.01 2.29
C TYR A 187 0.31 -4.94 3.39
N PRO A 188 1.13 -5.05 4.45
CA PRO A 188 1.08 -4.14 5.59
C PRO A 188 1.82 -2.82 5.33
N CYS A 189 2.61 -2.70 4.25
CA CYS A 189 3.40 -1.50 3.97
C CYS A 189 3.57 -1.22 2.48
N TRP A 190 3.69 0.08 2.16
CA TRP A 190 3.91 0.57 0.80
C TRP A 190 5.24 0.11 0.23
N ASN A 191 6.29 0.02 1.06
CA ASN A 191 7.64 -0.34 0.61
C ASN A 191 7.68 -1.70 -0.11
N VAL A 192 6.79 -2.63 0.28
CA VAL A 192 6.60 -3.91 -0.39
C VAL A 192 5.75 -3.76 -1.65
N VAL A 193 4.65 -3.02 -1.57
CA VAL A 193 3.71 -2.81 -2.68
C VAL A 193 4.39 -2.12 -3.86
N ALA A 194 5.22 -1.12 -3.59
CA ALA A 194 5.95 -0.36 -4.59
C ALA A 194 6.75 -1.29 -5.51
N GLU A 195 7.33 -2.36 -4.98
CA GLU A 195 8.09 -3.35 -5.77
C GLU A 195 7.21 -4.17 -6.72
N PHE A 196 5.92 -4.31 -6.43
CA PHE A 196 4.99 -5.10 -7.25
C PHE A 196 4.23 -4.28 -8.27
N VAL A 197 4.27 -2.95 -8.16
CA VAL A 197 3.46 -2.04 -9.00
C VAL A 197 4.29 -1.02 -9.76
N THR A 198 5.50 -0.70 -9.30
CA THR A 198 6.37 0.29 -9.95
C THR A 198 6.84 -0.22 -11.31
N GLY A 199 6.74 0.62 -12.34
CA GLY A 199 7.10 0.27 -13.72
C GLY A 199 6.01 -0.44 -14.50
N ILE A 200 4.85 -0.72 -13.90
CA ILE A 200 3.73 -1.42 -14.54
C ILE A 200 2.56 -0.46 -14.71
N SER A 201 2.30 -0.04 -15.95
CA SER A 201 1.26 0.95 -16.27
C SER A 201 -0.17 0.48 -15.97
N THR A 202 -0.40 -0.83 -15.98
CA THR A 202 -1.72 -1.45 -15.71
C THR A 202 -1.90 -1.90 -14.26
N ALA A 203 -0.93 -1.62 -13.37
CA ALA A 203 -1.03 -2.01 -11.98
C ALA A 203 -2.17 -1.27 -11.27
N THR A 204 -2.86 -1.97 -10.38
CA THR A 204 -4.01 -1.45 -9.63
C THR A 204 -3.87 -1.87 -8.18
N PHE A 205 -3.83 -0.88 -7.30
CA PHE A 205 -3.73 -1.07 -5.85
C PHE A 205 -4.62 -0.07 -5.11
N ARG A 206 -4.92 -0.35 -3.84
CA ARG A 206 -5.74 0.50 -2.97
C ARG A 206 -5.23 0.46 -1.54
N ALA A 207 -5.39 1.55 -0.81
CA ALA A 207 -4.95 1.71 0.57
C ALA A 207 -6.16 1.72 1.52
N PHE A 208 -6.03 1.11 2.69
CA PHE A 208 -7.09 0.94 3.69
C PHE A 208 -6.52 1.17 5.09
N LEU A 209 -7.34 1.62 6.03
CA LEU A 209 -6.91 1.81 7.43
C LEU A 209 -6.94 0.50 8.22
N SER A 210 -7.80 -0.44 7.84
CA SER A 210 -7.97 -1.73 8.50
C SER A 210 -7.52 -2.88 7.61
N ARG A 211 -6.96 -3.93 8.24
CA ARG A 211 -6.61 -5.19 7.57
C ARG A 211 -7.84 -5.88 7.00
N ALA A 212 -8.91 -5.94 7.79
CA ALA A 212 -10.16 -6.59 7.40
C ALA A 212 -10.78 -5.92 6.17
N ASP A 213 -10.72 -4.59 6.09
CA ASP A 213 -11.22 -3.84 4.92
C ASP A 213 -10.38 -4.13 3.67
N ALA A 214 -9.05 -4.26 3.83
CA ALA A 214 -8.14 -4.59 2.75
C ALA A 214 -8.38 -6.03 2.23
N GLU A 215 -8.54 -7.00 3.13
CA GLU A 215 -8.86 -8.39 2.81
C GLU A 215 -10.23 -8.49 2.13
N ALA A 216 -11.26 -7.85 2.67
CA ALA A 216 -12.59 -7.84 2.06
C ALA A 216 -12.58 -7.21 0.65
N ALA A 217 -11.81 -6.13 0.45
CA ALA A 217 -11.66 -5.52 -0.87
C ALA A 217 -10.91 -6.44 -1.85
N PHE A 218 -9.91 -7.19 -1.38
CA PHE A 218 -9.21 -8.17 -2.21
C PHE A 218 -10.12 -9.33 -2.61
N GLU A 219 -10.88 -9.88 -1.68
CA GLU A 219 -11.85 -10.95 -1.92
C GLU A 219 -12.94 -10.50 -2.91
N ALA A 220 -13.47 -9.29 -2.74
CA ALA A 220 -14.42 -8.71 -3.69
C ALA A 220 -13.81 -8.60 -5.10
N ALA A 221 -12.56 -8.15 -5.21
CA ALA A 221 -11.85 -8.08 -6.49
C ALA A 221 -11.60 -9.48 -7.10
N GLN A 222 -11.35 -10.50 -6.28
CA GLN A 222 -11.22 -11.89 -6.75
C GLN A 222 -12.55 -12.41 -7.30
N GLN A 223 -13.65 -12.18 -6.60
CA GLN A 223 -15.00 -12.58 -7.03
C GLN A 223 -15.39 -11.88 -8.34
N ALA A 224 -15.03 -10.60 -8.49
CA ALA A 224 -15.22 -9.83 -9.71
C ALA A 224 -14.26 -10.21 -10.85
N ARG A 225 -13.33 -11.16 -10.64
CA ARG A 225 -12.25 -11.55 -11.58
C ARG A 225 -11.39 -10.36 -12.03
N GLU A 226 -11.18 -9.41 -11.12
CA GLU A 226 -10.36 -8.22 -11.38
C GLU A 226 -8.89 -8.41 -10.97
N VAL A 227 -8.59 -9.47 -10.22
CA VAL A 227 -7.23 -9.79 -9.77
C VAL A 227 -6.41 -10.41 -10.91
N HIS A 228 -5.31 -9.75 -11.27
CA HIS A 228 -4.43 -10.20 -12.37
C HIS A 228 -2.97 -10.15 -11.93
N GLN A 229 -2.31 -11.30 -11.97
CA GLN A 229 -0.86 -11.35 -11.86
C GLN A 229 -0.24 -10.94 -13.19
N LEU A 230 0.60 -9.91 -13.16
CA LEU A 230 1.27 -9.37 -14.32
C LEU A 230 2.71 -9.88 -14.34
N CYS A 231 3.18 -10.34 -15.50
CA CYS A 231 4.60 -10.61 -15.69
C CYS A 231 5.34 -9.27 -15.71
N ALA A 232 6.37 -9.16 -14.88
CA ALA A 232 7.31 -8.06 -15.01
C ALA A 232 8.20 -8.35 -16.23
N ASP A 233 7.72 -8.00 -17.43
CA ASP A 233 8.62 -7.79 -18.56
C ASP A 233 9.38 -6.50 -18.26
N ILE A 234 10.41 -6.62 -17.43
CA ILE A 234 11.32 -5.53 -17.10
C ILE A 234 12.17 -5.26 -18.34
N LEU A 235 11.58 -4.61 -19.35
CA LEU A 235 12.33 -3.85 -20.33
C LEU A 235 12.71 -2.53 -19.66
N TYR A 236 13.75 -2.56 -18.82
CA TYR A 236 14.54 -1.35 -18.61
C TYR A 236 15.14 -1.01 -19.97
N ILE A 237 14.57 -0.01 -20.64
CA ILE A 237 15.23 0.64 -21.78
C ILE A 237 16.55 1.18 -21.21
N GLN A 238 17.66 0.53 -21.63
CA GLN A 238 19.04 0.94 -21.34
C GLN A 238 19.32 2.33 -21.93
#